data_AF-A0A7V9GUH8-F1
#
_entry.id   AF-A0A7V9GUH8-F1
#
_cell.length_a   1.000
_cell.length_b   1.000
_cell.length_c   1.000
_cell.angle_alpha   90.00
_cell.angle_beta   90.00
_cell.angle_gamma   90.00
#
_symmetry.space_group_name_H-M   'P 1'
#
loop_
_entity.id
_entity.type
_entity.pdbx_description
1 polymer ?
#
loop_
_entity_poly.entity_id
_entity_poly.type
_entity_poly.pdbx_seq_one_letter_code
_entity_poly.pdbx_strand_id
1 'polypeptide(L)'
;MAKEVTASDAKLIQYLNEAYGKEKQLETALQAHILMAKPRKPYEKKLKEHLRETKRHATEVKKRIRALGGKAEEVNVPAPVVDVATKGQEIVRKGAELVRGQAHVVRGTGEAEKMLKNAKTEYASEAEEIANYRAIEALADAVGDKETAKVARAIRREEERMAGFLERLIPQLVKAVAQDEIPSKERGSAGAKARAADARAKSSSSSSSSSRKPSSRRSSSRGSSRRKATTRSSAKASTTSKRKIGTSARRKTGSGSGRKTSTAARRKRS
;
A
#
# COMPACT_ATOMS: atom_id res chain seq x y z
N MET A 1 17.05 36.27 -0.23
CA MET A 1 18.17 35.77 -1.06
C MET A 1 17.80 34.38 -1.52
N ALA A 2 18.08 34.02 -2.79
CA ALA A 2 17.86 32.64 -3.25
C ALA A 2 18.84 31.71 -2.52
N LYS A 3 18.43 30.48 -2.20
CA LYS A 3 19.35 29.46 -1.70
C LYS A 3 20.30 29.10 -2.85
N GLU A 4 21.60 29.17 -2.61
CA GLU A 4 22.59 28.64 -3.54
C GLU A 4 22.41 27.11 -3.61
N VAL A 5 22.30 26.58 -4.83
CA VAL A 5 22.02 25.15 -5.07
C VAL A 5 23.35 24.42 -5.06
N THR A 6 23.57 23.59 -4.03
CA THR A 6 24.79 22.79 -3.89
C THR A 6 24.80 21.61 -4.88
N ALA A 7 25.95 20.97 -5.08
CA ALA A 7 26.05 19.75 -5.90
C ALA A 7 25.18 18.60 -5.35
N SER A 8 25.03 18.49 -4.03
CA SER A 8 24.11 17.54 -3.38
C SER A 8 22.65 17.91 -3.60
N ASP A 9 22.28 19.19 -3.49
CA ASP A 9 20.93 19.64 -3.85
C ASP A 9 20.60 19.32 -5.32
N ALA A 10 21.52 19.61 -6.24
CA ALA A 10 21.35 19.34 -7.67
C ALA A 10 21.15 17.84 -7.97
N LYS A 11 21.90 16.95 -7.30
CA LYS A 11 21.74 15.50 -7.48
C LYS A 11 20.44 14.97 -6.88
N LEU A 12 20.00 15.51 -5.75
CA LEU A 12 18.67 15.21 -5.19
C LEU A 12 17.55 15.72 -6.10
N ILE A 13 17.67 16.93 -6.65
CA ILE A 13 16.73 17.49 -7.63
C ILE A 13 16.62 16.57 -8.87
N GLN A 14 17.74 16.03 -9.37
CA GLN A 14 17.72 15.10 -10.49
C GLN A 14 16.85 13.87 -10.19
N TYR A 15 17.16 13.11 -9.14
CA TYR A 15 16.41 11.89 -8.82
C TYR A 15 14.95 12.16 -8.43
N LEU A 16 14.67 13.30 -7.79
CA LEU A 16 13.30 13.72 -7.51
C LEU A 16 12.54 14.11 -8.79
N ASN A 17 13.20 14.68 -9.81
CA ASN A 17 12.56 14.95 -11.11
C ASN A 17 12.29 13.66 -11.89
N GLU A 18 13.21 12.69 -11.84
CA GLU A 18 13.01 11.34 -12.42
C GLU A 18 11.77 10.66 -11.80
N ALA A 19 11.67 10.65 -10.46
CA ALA A 19 10.48 10.16 -9.75
C ALA A 19 9.22 10.98 -10.09
N TYR A 20 9.27 12.32 -10.07
CA TYR A 20 8.12 13.17 -10.38
C TYR A 20 7.57 12.95 -11.80
N GLY A 21 8.43 12.70 -12.78
CA GLY A 21 8.02 12.32 -14.14
C GLY A 21 7.31 10.97 -14.16
N LYS A 22 7.86 9.97 -13.47
CA LYS A 22 7.29 8.62 -13.38
C LYS A 22 5.91 8.61 -12.68
N GLU A 23 5.78 9.31 -11.56
CA GLU A 23 4.50 9.54 -10.85
C GLU A 23 3.41 10.08 -11.78
N LYS A 24 3.73 11.10 -12.60
CA LYS A 24 2.81 11.68 -13.59
C LYS A 24 2.40 10.69 -14.69
N GLN A 25 3.33 9.83 -15.08
CA GLN A 25 3.09 8.73 -16.01
C GLN A 25 2.13 7.70 -15.41
N LEU A 26 2.35 7.31 -14.15
CA LEU A 26 1.52 6.35 -13.40
C LEU A 26 0.11 6.88 -13.14
N GLU A 27 -0.08 8.18 -12.86
CA GLU A 27 -1.42 8.79 -12.76
C GLU A 27 -2.30 8.50 -13.99
N THR A 28 -1.70 8.49 -15.18
CA THR A 28 -2.40 8.24 -16.44
C THR A 28 -2.68 6.75 -16.65
N ALA A 29 -1.69 5.88 -16.39
CA ALA A 29 -1.85 4.43 -16.47
C ALA A 29 -2.95 3.93 -15.51
N LEU A 30 -2.93 4.40 -14.26
CA LEU A 30 -3.91 4.05 -13.23
C LEU A 30 -5.34 4.43 -13.62
N GLN A 31 -5.54 5.58 -14.28
CA GLN A 31 -6.86 5.97 -14.78
C GLN A 31 -7.40 4.96 -15.81
N ALA A 32 -6.56 4.48 -16.74
CA ALA A 32 -6.93 3.44 -17.68
C ALA A 32 -7.20 2.09 -16.98
N HIS A 33 -6.34 1.69 -16.04
CA HIS A 33 -6.49 0.43 -15.31
C HIS A 33 -7.74 0.38 -14.42
N ILE A 34 -8.14 1.51 -13.81
CA ILE A 34 -9.40 1.63 -13.05
C ILE A 34 -10.62 1.33 -13.94
N LEU A 35 -10.60 1.74 -15.21
CA LEU A 35 -11.70 1.45 -16.14
C LEU A 35 -11.81 -0.04 -16.44
N MET A 36 -10.67 -0.74 -16.55
CA MET A 36 -10.63 -2.19 -16.79
C MET A 36 -10.92 -3.02 -15.54
N ALA A 37 -10.61 -2.52 -14.35
CA ALA A 37 -10.84 -3.21 -13.08
C ALA A 37 -12.31 -3.20 -12.61
N LYS A 38 -13.22 -2.49 -13.32
CA LYS A 38 -14.65 -2.36 -12.98
C LYS A 38 -15.39 -3.67 -12.64
N PRO A 39 -15.12 -4.84 -13.27
CA PRO A 39 -15.75 -6.10 -12.90
C PRO A 39 -15.34 -6.59 -11.49
N ARG A 40 -14.15 -6.24 -11.01
CA ARG A 40 -13.59 -6.70 -9.73
C ARG A 40 -13.52 -5.56 -8.71
N LYS A 41 -14.65 -5.26 -8.04
CA LYS A 41 -14.79 -4.12 -7.11
C LYS A 41 -13.67 -3.94 -6.06
N PRO A 42 -13.11 -4.99 -5.43
CA PRO A 42 -11.97 -4.81 -4.51
C PRO A 42 -10.72 -4.26 -5.20
N TYR A 43 -10.48 -4.65 -6.46
CA TYR A 43 -9.34 -4.17 -7.26
C TYR A 43 -9.58 -2.74 -7.73
N GLU A 44 -10.76 -2.45 -8.29
CA GLU A 44 -11.18 -1.09 -8.68
C GLU A 44 -11.04 -0.10 -7.51
N LYS A 45 -11.47 -0.49 -6.30
CA LYS A 45 -11.35 0.33 -5.09
C LYS A 45 -9.88 0.60 -4.72
N LYS A 46 -9.00 -0.40 -4.81
CA LYS A 46 -7.59 -0.22 -4.43
C LYS A 46 -6.83 0.64 -5.45
N LEU A 47 -7.07 0.48 -6.75
CA LEU A 47 -6.49 1.38 -7.76
C LEU A 47 -6.96 2.83 -7.60
N LYS A 48 -8.22 3.07 -7.22
CA LYS A 48 -8.74 4.42 -6.88
C LYS A 48 -8.17 5.00 -5.58
N GLU A 49 -7.68 4.16 -4.67
CA GLU A 49 -6.93 4.59 -3.49
C GLU A 49 -5.52 4.98 -3.91
N HIS A 50 -4.80 4.09 -4.59
CA HIS A 50 -3.42 4.31 -5.03
C HIS A 50 -3.30 5.52 -5.97
N LEU A 51 -4.21 5.73 -6.95
CA LEU A 51 -4.24 6.96 -7.77
C LEU A 51 -4.35 8.27 -6.95
N ARG A 52 -4.87 8.24 -5.71
CA ARG A 52 -4.87 9.40 -4.80
C ARG A 52 -3.58 9.49 -3.98
N GLU A 53 -2.92 8.36 -3.73
CA GLU A 53 -1.58 8.26 -3.15
C GLU A 53 -0.56 8.83 -4.17
N THR A 54 -0.46 8.30 -5.40
CA THR A 54 0.39 8.79 -6.52
C THR A 54 0.26 10.30 -6.75
N LYS A 55 -0.97 10.83 -6.79
CA LYS A 55 -1.23 12.29 -6.93
C LYS A 55 -0.67 13.12 -5.79
N ARG A 56 -0.70 12.59 -4.56
CA ARG A 56 -0.10 13.22 -3.39
C ARG A 56 1.42 13.11 -3.46
N HIS A 57 1.97 11.95 -3.83
CA HIS A 57 3.41 11.72 -3.99
C HIS A 57 4.00 12.72 -4.99
N ALA A 58 3.45 12.81 -6.21
CA ALA A 58 3.81 13.82 -7.19
C ALA A 58 3.79 15.25 -6.63
N THR A 59 2.81 15.58 -5.77
CA THR A 59 2.68 16.88 -5.12
C THR A 59 3.75 17.11 -4.04
N GLU A 60 4.12 16.08 -3.28
CA GLU A 60 5.14 16.13 -2.23
C GLU A 60 6.55 16.21 -2.81
N VAL A 61 6.85 15.41 -3.83
CA VAL A 61 8.10 15.47 -4.61
C VAL A 61 8.26 16.84 -5.27
N LYS A 62 7.22 17.36 -5.93
CA LYS A 62 7.20 18.72 -6.52
C LYS A 62 7.46 19.83 -5.50
N LYS A 63 6.95 19.69 -4.27
CA LYS A 63 7.27 20.61 -3.16
C LYS A 63 8.73 20.46 -2.72
N ARG A 64 9.25 19.23 -2.62
CA ARG A 64 10.64 19.00 -2.19
C ARG A 64 11.66 19.55 -3.17
N ILE A 65 11.46 19.33 -4.48
CA ILE A 65 12.29 19.90 -5.56
C ILE A 65 12.37 21.42 -5.45
N ARG A 66 11.22 22.09 -5.30
CA ARG A 66 11.16 23.56 -5.12
C ARG A 66 11.90 24.02 -3.86
N ALA A 67 11.79 23.27 -2.76
CA ALA A 67 12.50 23.54 -1.51
C ALA A 67 14.01 23.19 -1.54
N LEU A 68 14.51 22.54 -2.60
CA LEU A 68 15.94 22.39 -2.89
C LEU A 68 16.47 23.53 -3.80
N GLY A 69 15.59 24.38 -4.34
CA GLY A 69 15.93 25.41 -5.33
C GLY A 69 15.73 24.97 -6.78
N GLY A 70 15.28 23.74 -7.03
CA GLY A 70 15.02 23.21 -8.36
C GLY A 70 13.64 23.58 -8.92
N LYS A 71 13.47 23.37 -10.22
CA LYS A 71 12.16 23.34 -10.88
C LYS A 71 11.73 21.89 -11.04
N ALA A 72 10.46 21.62 -10.77
CA ALA A 72 9.87 20.32 -11.05
C ALA A 72 9.58 20.25 -12.55
N GLU A 73 10.35 19.44 -13.25
CA GLU A 73 10.28 19.30 -14.70
C GLU A 73 9.44 18.06 -15.02
N GLU A 74 8.37 18.26 -15.78
CA GLU A 74 7.62 17.15 -16.39
C GLU A 74 8.47 16.68 -17.57
N VAL A 75 9.46 15.83 -17.27
CA VAL A 75 10.19 15.12 -18.30
C VAL A 75 9.14 14.33 -19.08
N ASN A 76 8.91 14.72 -20.33
CA ASN A 76 7.99 14.04 -21.23
C ASN A 76 8.64 12.74 -21.71
N VAL A 77 8.87 11.82 -20.76
CA VAL A 77 9.22 10.44 -21.04
C VAL A 77 8.04 9.89 -21.85
N PRO A 78 8.26 9.35 -23.05
CA PRO A 78 7.20 8.68 -23.78
C PRO A 78 6.66 7.58 -22.86
N ALA A 79 5.39 7.69 -22.46
CA ALA A 79 4.76 6.59 -21.74
C ALA A 79 4.93 5.34 -22.61
N PRO A 80 5.33 4.18 -22.05
CA PRO A 80 5.21 2.96 -22.78
C PRO A 80 3.73 2.87 -23.13
N VAL A 81 3.45 2.88 -24.43
CA VAL A 81 2.13 2.55 -24.94
C VAL A 81 1.87 1.11 -24.56
N VAL A 82 1.34 0.93 -23.35
CA VAL A 82 0.47 -0.19 -23.06
C VAL A 82 -0.56 -0.19 -24.17
N ASP A 83 -0.56 -1.24 -24.99
CA ASP A 83 -1.52 -1.46 -26.08
C ASP A 83 -2.91 -1.70 -25.49
N VAL A 84 -3.46 -0.64 -24.91
CA VAL A 84 -4.85 -0.48 -24.56
C VAL A 84 -5.57 -0.31 -25.88
N ALA A 85 -5.91 -1.44 -26.49
CA ALA A 85 -6.65 -1.51 -27.74
C ALA A 85 -8.06 -0.92 -27.59
N THR A 86 -8.16 0.41 -27.56
CA THR A 86 -9.40 1.18 -27.66
C THR A 86 -9.54 1.72 -29.07
N LYS A 87 -10.25 0.94 -29.88
CA LYS A 87 -10.82 1.25 -31.20
C LYS A 87 -10.96 2.76 -31.49
N GLY A 88 -10.09 3.25 -32.37
CA GLY A 88 -10.40 4.29 -33.35
C GLY A 88 -10.19 3.69 -34.74
N GLN A 89 -11.03 4.02 -35.71
CA GLN A 89 -10.78 3.64 -37.11
C GLN A 89 -9.56 4.42 -37.65
N GLU A 90 -8.97 3.96 -38.76
CA GLU A 90 -7.90 4.65 -39.52
C GLU A 90 -6.43 4.51 -39.04
N ILE A 91 -5.99 3.30 -38.70
CA ILE A 91 -4.63 2.86 -39.14
C ILE A 91 -4.78 1.59 -39.99
N VAL A 92 -5.11 1.82 -41.26
CA VAL A 92 -5.21 0.78 -42.31
C VAL A 92 -4.15 1.09 -43.37
N ARG A 93 -3.35 0.07 -43.73
CA ARG A 93 -2.28 0.05 -44.77
C ARG A 93 -0.90 0.63 -44.40
N LYS A 94 -0.10 -0.16 -43.69
CA LYS A 94 1.19 -0.70 -44.17
C LYS A 94 1.71 -1.74 -43.17
N GLY A 95 2.00 -2.97 -43.63
CA GLY A 95 2.38 -4.10 -42.77
C GLY A 95 1.57 -5.39 -42.99
N ALA A 96 1.00 -5.60 -44.18
CA ALA A 96 0.31 -6.83 -44.55
C ALA A 96 1.26 -7.80 -45.28
N GLU A 97 2.38 -8.17 -44.67
CA GLU A 97 3.32 -9.21 -45.13
C GLU A 97 4.25 -9.59 -43.97
N LEU A 98 4.55 -10.90 -43.82
CA LEU A 98 5.13 -11.55 -42.61
C LEU A 98 4.14 -11.49 -41.40
N VAL A 99 3.49 -12.57 -40.95
CA VAL A 99 3.83 -14.00 -41.00
C VAL A 99 2.55 -14.85 -41.16
N ARG A 100 2.41 -15.58 -42.28
CA ARG A 100 1.52 -16.75 -42.36
C ARG A 100 2.29 -17.96 -41.82
N GLY A 101 2.19 -18.22 -40.51
CA GLY A 101 3.11 -19.19 -39.89
C GLY A 101 2.90 -19.46 -38.41
N GLN A 102 1.64 -19.53 -37.94
CA GLN A 102 1.19 -20.42 -36.85
C GLN A 102 -0.30 -20.18 -36.58
N ALA A 103 -1.11 -21.23 -36.73
CA ALA A 103 -2.53 -21.21 -36.41
C ALA A 103 -2.77 -21.36 -34.91
N HIS A 104 -2.32 -20.37 -34.13
CA HIS A 104 -2.70 -20.19 -32.74
C HIS A 104 -3.08 -18.73 -32.49
N VAL A 105 -4.26 -18.35 -32.98
CA VAL A 105 -5.00 -17.23 -32.39
C VAL A 105 -5.45 -17.68 -31.01
N VAL A 106 -4.55 -17.55 -30.04
CA VAL A 106 -4.76 -18.03 -28.68
C VAL A 106 -5.99 -17.31 -28.11
N ARG A 107 -6.95 -18.13 -27.68
CA ARG A 107 -8.09 -17.73 -26.86
C ARG A 107 -7.57 -17.13 -25.56
N GLY A 108 -7.39 -15.80 -25.56
CA GLY A 108 -6.75 -15.00 -24.51
C GLY A 108 -7.19 -13.55 -24.63
N THR A 109 -8.49 -13.32 -24.42
CA THR A 109 -9.14 -12.00 -24.50
C THR A 109 -10.11 -11.74 -23.35
N GLY A 110 -10.22 -12.69 -22.41
CA GLY A 110 -11.11 -12.60 -21.26
C GLY A 110 -10.81 -11.42 -20.34
N GLU A 111 -11.84 -10.96 -19.62
CA GLU A 111 -11.69 -9.84 -18.67
C GLU A 111 -10.70 -10.17 -17.55
N ALA A 112 -10.67 -11.43 -17.09
CA ALA A 112 -9.70 -11.92 -16.13
C ALA A 112 -8.25 -11.83 -16.61
N GLU A 113 -7.99 -12.13 -17.89
CA GLU A 113 -6.62 -12.12 -18.43
C GLU A 113 -6.12 -10.69 -18.66
N LYS A 114 -6.99 -9.78 -19.09
CA LYS A 114 -6.71 -8.34 -19.14
C LYS A 114 -6.39 -7.79 -17.76
N MET A 115 -7.22 -8.10 -16.75
CA MET A 115 -6.93 -7.72 -15.36
C MET A 115 -5.62 -8.31 -14.85
N LEU A 116 -5.28 -9.55 -15.21
CA LEU A 116 -4.00 -10.19 -14.85
C LEU A 116 -2.81 -9.49 -15.50
N LYS A 117 -2.88 -9.18 -16.79
CA LYS A 117 -1.86 -8.42 -17.53
C LYS A 117 -1.62 -7.07 -16.86
N ASN A 118 -2.68 -6.30 -16.58
CA ASN A 118 -2.57 -5.04 -15.86
C ASN A 118 -1.93 -5.23 -14.48
N ALA A 119 -2.42 -6.16 -13.66
CA ALA A 119 -1.89 -6.37 -12.30
C ALA A 119 -0.40 -6.75 -12.28
N LYS A 120 0.11 -7.42 -13.32
CA LYS A 120 1.54 -7.68 -13.51
C LYS A 120 2.32 -6.42 -13.90
N THR A 121 1.77 -5.60 -14.81
CA THR A 121 2.36 -4.31 -15.20
C THR A 121 2.46 -3.38 -13.99
N GLU A 122 1.37 -3.21 -13.23
CA GLU A 122 1.38 -2.42 -12.00
C GLU A 122 2.44 -2.94 -11.03
N TYR A 123 2.48 -4.26 -10.76
CA TYR A 123 3.44 -4.84 -9.81
C TYR A 123 4.90 -4.60 -10.20
N ALA A 124 5.21 -4.55 -11.51
CA ALA A 124 6.52 -4.16 -12.01
C ALA A 124 6.78 -2.66 -11.79
N SER A 125 5.80 -1.79 -12.05
CA SER A 125 5.88 -0.36 -11.75
C SER A 125 6.10 -0.07 -10.26
N GLU A 126 5.39 -0.74 -9.35
CA GLU A 126 5.60 -0.58 -7.90
C GLU A 126 7.04 -0.96 -7.52
N ALA A 127 7.59 -2.04 -8.09
CA ALA A 127 8.95 -2.47 -7.80
C ALA A 127 10.00 -1.45 -8.27
N GLU A 128 9.74 -0.77 -9.39
CA GLU A 128 10.55 0.33 -9.90
C GLU A 128 10.47 1.56 -8.98
N GLU A 129 9.27 1.96 -8.56
CA GLU A 129 9.08 3.07 -7.60
C GLU A 129 9.74 2.79 -6.25
N ILE A 130 9.58 1.58 -5.71
CA ILE A 130 10.24 1.15 -4.48
C ILE A 130 11.76 1.25 -4.63
N ALA A 131 12.34 0.92 -5.79
CA ALA A 131 13.77 1.08 -6.05
C ALA A 131 14.18 2.55 -6.14
N ASN A 132 13.43 3.37 -6.89
CA ASN A 132 13.68 4.81 -7.06
C ASN A 132 13.67 5.54 -5.72
N TYR A 133 12.61 5.37 -4.93
CA TYR A 133 12.50 6.01 -3.62
C TYR A 133 13.50 5.46 -2.60
N ARG A 134 13.94 4.20 -2.72
CA ARG A 134 15.04 3.68 -1.89
C ARG A 134 16.38 4.30 -2.25
N ALA A 135 16.64 4.57 -3.53
CA ALA A 135 17.83 5.30 -3.97
C ALA A 135 17.79 6.78 -3.51
N ILE A 136 16.64 7.45 -3.60
CA ILE A 136 16.45 8.82 -3.10
C ILE A 136 16.63 8.87 -1.57
N GLU A 137 16.03 7.93 -0.82
CA GLU A 137 16.18 7.82 0.64
C GLU A 137 17.66 7.64 1.04
N ALA A 138 18.39 6.75 0.37
CA ALA A 138 19.80 6.49 0.63
C ALA A 138 20.70 7.69 0.27
N LEU A 139 20.47 8.35 -0.87
CA LEU A 139 21.22 9.54 -1.26
C LEU A 139 20.96 10.70 -0.29
N ALA A 140 19.70 10.90 0.11
CA ALA A 140 19.31 11.94 1.06
C ALA A 140 19.90 11.72 2.45
N ASP A 141 19.87 10.48 2.97
CA ASP A 141 20.54 10.12 4.24
C ASP A 141 22.06 10.34 4.13
N ALA A 142 22.70 10.02 2.99
CA ALA A 142 24.14 10.20 2.76
C ALA A 142 24.60 11.68 2.72
N VAL A 143 23.75 12.59 2.22
CA VAL A 143 24.05 14.05 2.20
C VAL A 143 23.42 14.81 3.38
N GLY A 144 22.79 14.11 4.32
CA GLY A 144 22.20 14.69 5.53
C GLY A 144 20.84 15.37 5.36
N ASP A 145 20.17 15.22 4.20
CA ASP A 145 18.86 15.80 3.92
C ASP A 145 17.72 14.94 4.50
N LYS A 146 17.50 15.10 5.81
CA LYS A 146 16.48 14.37 6.57
C LYS A 146 15.05 14.56 6.06
N GLU A 147 14.72 15.71 5.46
CA GLU A 147 13.37 15.93 4.95
C GLU A 147 13.15 15.24 3.59
N THR A 148 14.15 15.20 2.69
CA THR A 148 14.03 14.35 1.49
C THR A 148 13.96 12.87 1.87
N ALA A 149 14.83 12.40 2.77
CA ALA A 149 14.83 11.01 3.22
C ALA A 149 13.50 10.60 3.85
N LYS A 150 12.85 11.50 4.61
CA LYS A 150 11.53 11.30 5.21
C LYS A 150 10.41 11.23 4.17
N VAL A 151 10.42 12.10 3.15
CA VAL A 151 9.44 12.07 2.05
C VAL A 151 9.58 10.76 1.27
N ALA A 152 10.78 10.42 0.79
CA ALA A 152 11.02 9.20 0.03
C ALA A 152 10.65 7.92 0.82
N ARG A 153 11.00 7.86 2.12
CA ARG A 153 10.64 6.76 3.03
C ARG A 153 9.13 6.63 3.27
N ALA A 154 8.38 7.74 3.23
CA ALA A 154 6.93 7.72 3.37
C ALA A 154 6.27 7.15 2.10
N ILE A 155 6.68 7.64 0.93
CA ILE A 155 6.18 7.20 -0.38
C ILE A 155 6.53 5.72 -0.62
N ARG A 156 7.78 5.32 -0.46
CA ARG A 156 8.21 3.90 -0.59
C ARG A 156 7.36 2.93 0.22
N ARG A 157 6.95 3.31 1.44
CA ARG A 157 6.10 2.48 2.31
C ARG A 157 4.66 2.37 1.80
N GLU A 158 4.19 3.28 0.97
CA GLU A 158 2.90 3.18 0.28
C GLU A 158 2.98 2.22 -0.88
N GLU A 159 4.06 2.30 -1.66
CA GLU A 159 4.22 1.44 -2.85
C GLU A 159 4.53 0.00 -2.42
N GLU A 160 5.26 -0.21 -1.32
CA GLU A 160 5.40 -1.51 -0.66
C GLU A 160 4.04 -2.13 -0.26
N ARG A 161 3.04 -1.31 0.13
CA ARG A 161 1.68 -1.80 0.45
C ARG A 161 0.87 -2.09 -0.80
N MET A 162 1.09 -1.36 -1.89
CA MET A 162 0.42 -1.59 -3.17
C MET A 162 1.00 -2.83 -3.88
N ALA A 163 2.33 -2.95 -3.96
CA ALA A 163 3.04 -4.15 -4.41
C ALA A 163 2.56 -5.40 -3.65
N GLY A 164 2.57 -5.36 -2.31
CA GLY A 164 2.09 -6.46 -1.48
C GLY A 164 0.58 -6.72 -1.58
N PHE A 165 -0.23 -5.81 -2.14
CA PHE A 165 -1.62 -6.09 -2.53
C PHE A 165 -1.69 -6.82 -3.89
N LEU A 166 -0.96 -6.31 -4.89
CA LEU A 166 -0.91 -6.87 -6.24
C LEU A 166 -0.34 -8.30 -6.26
N GLU A 167 0.72 -8.55 -5.50
CA GLU A 167 1.31 -9.89 -5.30
C GLU A 167 0.26 -10.93 -4.86
N ARG A 168 -0.62 -10.56 -3.90
CA ARG A 168 -1.71 -11.42 -3.42
C ARG A 168 -2.90 -11.49 -4.38
N LEU A 169 -3.06 -10.50 -5.26
CA LEU A 169 -4.13 -10.44 -6.25
C LEU A 169 -3.81 -11.29 -7.49
N ILE A 170 -2.55 -11.29 -7.97
CA ILE A 170 -2.11 -12.00 -9.18
C ILE A 170 -2.53 -13.48 -9.17
N PRO A 171 -2.28 -14.29 -8.11
CA PRO A 171 -2.74 -15.69 -8.05
C PRO A 171 -4.27 -15.86 -8.06
N GLN A 172 -5.04 -14.85 -7.67
CA GLN A 172 -6.50 -14.89 -7.74
C GLN A 172 -6.98 -14.61 -9.17
N LEU A 173 -6.30 -13.71 -9.89
CA LEU A 173 -6.59 -13.43 -11.30
C LEU A 173 -6.17 -14.61 -12.19
N VAL A 174 -5.03 -15.27 -11.92
CA VAL A 174 -4.65 -16.53 -12.60
C VAL A 174 -5.73 -17.61 -12.41
N LYS A 175 -6.33 -17.73 -11.21
CA LYS A 175 -7.45 -18.66 -10.98
C LYS A 175 -8.70 -18.28 -11.77
N ALA A 176 -8.98 -16.99 -11.94
CA ALA A 176 -10.09 -16.52 -12.77
C ALA A 176 -9.85 -16.80 -14.26
N VAL A 177 -8.65 -16.53 -14.79
CA VAL A 177 -8.26 -16.90 -16.17
C VAL A 177 -8.43 -18.40 -16.39
N ALA A 178 -7.95 -19.24 -15.46
CA ALA A 178 -8.15 -20.68 -15.54
C ALA A 178 -9.63 -21.08 -15.49
N GLN A 179 -10.49 -20.32 -14.79
CA GLN A 179 -11.93 -20.59 -14.74
C GLN A 179 -12.67 -20.19 -16.02
N ASP A 180 -12.26 -19.10 -16.65
CA ASP A 180 -12.91 -18.52 -17.84
C ASP A 180 -12.44 -19.21 -19.15
N GLU A 181 -11.16 -19.59 -19.23
CA GLU A 181 -10.53 -20.00 -20.49
C GLU A 181 -10.19 -21.50 -20.57
N ILE A 182 -10.06 -22.21 -19.44
CA ILE A 182 -9.69 -23.64 -19.40
C ILE A 182 -10.91 -24.55 -19.11
N PRO A 183 -11.22 -25.55 -19.97
CA PRO A 183 -12.30 -26.50 -19.74
C PRO A 183 -12.23 -27.21 -18.37
N SER A 184 -13.39 -27.46 -17.76
CA SER A 184 -13.49 -28.11 -16.43
C SER A 184 -12.75 -29.44 -16.30
N LYS A 185 -12.65 -30.19 -17.40
CA LYS A 185 -11.93 -31.48 -17.48
C LYS A 185 -10.40 -31.36 -17.47
N GLU A 186 -9.87 -30.22 -17.89
CA GLU A 186 -8.42 -29.93 -17.95
C GLU A 186 -7.94 -29.13 -16.72
N ARG A 187 -8.86 -28.46 -16.01
CA ARG A 187 -8.60 -27.86 -14.71
C ARG A 187 -8.28 -28.95 -13.68
N GLY A 188 -7.00 -29.12 -13.37
CA GLY A 188 -6.51 -30.14 -12.43
C GLY A 188 -7.25 -30.14 -11.09
N SER A 189 -7.77 -31.31 -10.69
CA SER A 189 -8.63 -31.50 -9.50
C SER A 189 -7.89 -31.43 -8.14
N ALA A 190 -6.75 -30.74 -8.08
CA ALA A 190 -5.85 -30.69 -6.93
C ALA A 190 -6.56 -30.26 -5.63
N GLY A 191 -7.49 -29.30 -5.70
CA GLY A 191 -8.31 -28.87 -4.56
C GLY A 191 -9.37 -29.88 -4.10
N ALA A 192 -9.87 -30.73 -5.00
CA ALA A 192 -10.87 -31.74 -4.67
C ALA A 192 -10.22 -32.96 -3.99
N LYS A 193 -9.08 -33.42 -4.50
CA LYS A 193 -8.32 -34.54 -3.91
C LYS A 193 -7.82 -34.22 -2.49
N ALA A 194 -7.34 -32.99 -2.25
CA ALA A 194 -6.90 -32.57 -0.91
C ALA A 194 -8.04 -32.55 0.11
N ARG A 195 -9.23 -32.03 -0.25
CA ARG A 195 -10.41 -32.01 0.63
C ARG A 195 -10.94 -33.41 0.95
N ALA A 196 -10.89 -34.34 -0.02
CA ALA A 196 -11.26 -35.73 0.20
C ALA A 196 -10.31 -36.45 1.17
N ALA A 197 -9.01 -36.13 1.14
CA ALA A 197 -8.03 -36.69 2.07
C ALA A 197 -8.22 -36.20 3.52
N ASP A 198 -8.45 -34.90 3.74
CA ASP A 198 -8.68 -34.30 5.07
C ASP A 198 -9.97 -34.86 5.70
N ALA A 199 -11.06 -34.95 4.92
CA ALA A 199 -12.31 -35.57 5.37
C ALA A 199 -12.12 -37.04 5.81
N ARG A 200 -11.30 -37.81 5.08
CA ARG A 200 -11.02 -39.22 5.38
C ARG A 200 -10.07 -39.40 6.58
N ALA A 201 -9.18 -38.44 6.84
CA ALA A 201 -8.35 -38.41 8.04
C ALA A 201 -9.18 -38.07 9.31
N LYS A 202 -10.15 -37.17 9.20
CA LYS A 202 -11.05 -36.86 10.33
C LYS A 202 -11.94 -38.04 10.68
N SER A 203 -12.51 -38.74 9.69
CA SER A 203 -13.35 -39.93 9.95
C SER A 203 -12.60 -41.11 10.59
N SER A 204 -11.29 -41.24 10.38
CA SER A 204 -10.47 -42.27 11.05
C SER A 204 -9.97 -41.86 12.44
N SER A 205 -9.91 -40.56 12.74
CA SER A 205 -9.64 -40.06 14.09
C SER A 205 -10.84 -40.15 15.05
N SER A 206 -12.07 -40.12 14.53
CA SER A 206 -13.29 -40.19 15.34
C SER A 206 -13.72 -41.62 15.72
N SER A 207 -13.17 -42.64 15.08
CA SER A 207 -13.53 -44.05 15.30
C SER A 207 -12.71 -44.76 16.39
N SER A 208 -11.76 -44.09 17.05
CA SER A 208 -10.82 -44.70 18.00
C SER A 208 -11.06 -44.37 19.48
N SER A 209 -12.14 -43.66 19.83
CA SER A 209 -12.42 -43.21 21.21
C SER A 209 -13.52 -44.00 21.95
N SER A 210 -14.04 -45.09 21.39
CA SER A 210 -15.16 -45.87 21.95
C SER A 210 -14.76 -47.17 22.66
N SER A 211 -13.82 -47.15 23.62
CA SER A 211 -13.83 -48.12 24.74
C SER A 211 -12.85 -47.79 25.86
N ARG A 212 -13.38 -47.38 27.02
CA ARG A 212 -13.02 -47.87 28.38
C ARG A 212 -13.81 -47.11 29.45
N LYS A 213 -14.88 -47.74 29.95
CA LYS A 213 -15.34 -47.48 31.33
C LYS A 213 -14.29 -48.07 32.29
N PRO A 214 -14.22 -47.56 33.53
CA PRO A 214 -14.54 -48.45 34.64
C PRO A 214 -15.54 -47.85 35.64
N SER A 215 -16.06 -48.74 36.47
CA SER A 215 -17.17 -48.53 37.39
C SER A 215 -16.79 -47.86 38.72
N SER A 216 -17.83 -47.34 39.37
CA SER A 216 -17.85 -46.79 40.73
C SER A 216 -17.21 -47.66 41.82
N ARG A 217 -16.61 -47.00 42.82
CA ARG A 217 -16.71 -47.37 44.24
C ARG A 217 -16.86 -46.11 45.11
N ARG A 218 -17.76 -46.19 46.11
CA ARG A 218 -17.95 -45.17 47.16
C ARG A 218 -17.04 -45.50 48.34
N SER A 219 -16.46 -44.48 48.98
CA SER A 219 -16.17 -44.52 50.42
C SER A 219 -16.16 -43.10 50.99
N SER A 220 -16.66 -42.97 52.22
CA SER A 220 -16.89 -41.71 52.92
C SER A 220 -15.66 -41.22 53.69
N SER A 221 -15.53 -39.90 53.88
CA SER A 221 -15.77 -39.24 55.18
C SER A 221 -14.93 -37.97 55.43
N ARG A 222 -15.57 -37.01 56.12
CA ARG A 222 -15.05 -36.02 57.08
C ARG A 222 -13.57 -35.56 56.96
N GLY A 223 -13.43 -34.26 56.68
CA GLY A 223 -13.12 -33.33 57.79
C GLY A 223 -11.77 -32.59 57.79
N SER A 224 -11.79 -31.50 58.56
CA SER A 224 -10.67 -30.66 59.00
C SER A 224 -9.97 -29.74 58.00
N SER A 225 -10.12 -28.46 58.32
CA SER A 225 -9.22 -27.36 58.02
C SER A 225 -7.73 -27.67 58.20
N ARG A 226 -6.88 -26.93 57.47
CA ARG A 226 -5.89 -26.03 58.08
C ARG A 226 -5.33 -24.98 57.11
N ARG A 227 -5.30 -23.73 57.59
CA ARG A 227 -4.44 -22.67 57.04
C ARG A 227 -2.97 -23.00 57.35
N LYS A 228 -2.06 -22.71 56.43
CA LYS A 228 -0.85 -21.96 56.77
C LYS A 228 -0.26 -21.25 55.54
N ALA A 229 -0.03 -19.94 55.69
CA ALA A 229 0.82 -19.17 54.80
C ALA A 229 2.29 -19.27 55.26
N THR A 230 3.14 -18.37 54.75
CA THR A 230 4.55 -18.13 55.13
C THR A 230 5.58 -19.08 54.48
N THR A 231 6.72 -18.64 53.95
CA THR A 231 7.24 -17.27 53.67
C THR A 231 8.52 -17.34 52.83
N ARG A 232 8.77 -16.31 51.99
CA ARG A 232 10.11 -15.76 51.59
C ARG A 232 11.06 -16.76 50.86
N SER A 233 12.11 -16.38 50.16
CA SER A 233 12.82 -15.12 49.81
C SER A 233 13.47 -15.35 48.42
N SER A 234 14.05 -14.42 47.64
CA SER A 234 14.55 -13.03 47.77
C SER A 234 14.54 -12.42 46.35
N ALA A 235 14.25 -11.14 46.06
CA ALA A 235 14.61 -9.86 46.69
C ALA A 235 16.05 -9.36 46.43
N LYS A 236 16.25 -8.69 45.28
CA LYS A 236 17.02 -7.43 45.09
C LYS A 236 16.55 -6.81 43.74
N ALA A 237 15.76 -5.74 43.69
CA ALA A 237 15.99 -4.35 44.14
C ALA A 237 17.12 -3.70 43.32
N SER A 238 16.79 -2.92 42.27
CA SER A 238 16.46 -1.46 42.29
C SER A 238 17.71 -0.61 42.05
N THR A 239 17.68 0.49 41.28
CA THR A 239 17.14 1.78 41.75
C THR A 239 16.45 2.64 40.71
N THR A 240 15.38 3.31 41.15
CA THR A 240 14.70 4.45 40.52
C THR A 240 15.48 5.75 40.73
N SER A 241 15.36 6.72 39.81
CA SER A 241 15.48 8.14 40.15
C SER A 241 14.39 8.97 39.47
N LYS A 242 13.43 9.45 40.26
CA LYS A 242 12.48 10.51 39.89
C LYS A 242 13.01 11.83 40.44
N ARG A 243 13.06 12.90 39.64
CA ARG A 243 12.96 14.29 40.12
C ARG A 243 11.73 14.93 39.51
N LYS A 244 11.02 15.75 40.28
CA LYS A 244 9.82 16.47 39.86
C LYS A 244 9.79 17.84 40.55
N ILE A 245 9.05 18.76 39.92
CA ILE A 245 8.59 20.06 40.42
C ILE A 245 9.57 21.22 40.20
N GLY A 246 9.01 22.25 39.56
CA GLY A 246 9.62 23.53 39.20
C GLY A 246 8.56 24.44 38.55
N THR A 247 7.35 24.48 39.11
CA THR A 247 6.28 25.38 38.67
C THR A 247 6.49 26.77 39.25
N SER A 248 6.57 27.80 38.40
CA SER A 248 6.47 29.19 38.84
C SER A 248 5.43 29.93 38.01
N ALA A 249 4.42 30.47 38.69
CA ALA A 249 3.44 31.38 38.14
C ALA A 249 3.50 32.69 38.92
N ARG A 250 3.52 33.83 38.23
CA ARG A 250 3.45 35.17 38.85
C ARG A 250 2.36 36.01 38.19
N ARG A 251 1.63 36.79 39.01
CA ARG A 251 0.36 37.45 38.66
C ARG A 251 0.52 38.91 38.25
N LYS A 252 -0.40 39.36 37.37
CA LYS A 252 -1.08 40.67 37.26
C LYS A 252 -0.33 42.01 37.50
N THR A 253 -0.37 42.88 36.47
CA THR A 253 -1.12 44.18 36.34
C THR A 253 -1.05 44.61 34.85
N GLY A 254 -1.90 45.46 34.24
CA GLY A 254 -3.18 46.13 34.58
C GLY A 254 -3.92 46.49 33.26
N SER A 255 -5.26 46.53 33.21
CA SER A 255 -6.16 47.72 33.31
C SER A 255 -6.17 48.71 32.13
N GLY A 256 -7.34 48.86 31.46
CA GLY A 256 -7.64 49.82 30.37
C GLY A 256 -8.38 49.12 29.22
N SER A 257 -9.72 49.06 29.11
CA SER A 257 -10.80 50.06 29.23
C SER A 257 -10.93 50.98 28.01
N GLY A 258 -12.11 50.98 27.39
CA GLY A 258 -12.51 51.84 26.27
C GLY A 258 -12.24 51.25 24.87
N ARG A 259 -13.10 51.45 23.87
CA ARG A 259 -14.40 52.14 23.84
C ARG A 259 -15.21 51.67 22.62
N LYS A 260 -16.53 51.56 22.74
CA LYS A 260 -17.45 51.34 21.61
C LYS A 260 -17.52 52.59 20.73
N THR A 261 -17.47 52.46 19.41
CA THR A 261 -18.17 53.35 18.47
C THR A 261 -18.75 52.56 17.31
N SER A 262 -20.03 52.24 17.41
CA SER A 262 -20.89 51.96 16.27
C SER A 262 -21.18 53.27 15.54
N THR A 263 -21.01 53.30 14.22
CA THR A 263 -21.56 54.37 13.37
C THR A 263 -22.24 53.76 12.16
N ALA A 264 -23.56 53.62 12.25
CA ALA A 264 -24.42 53.29 11.12
C ALA A 264 -25.07 54.57 10.59
N ALA A 265 -24.80 54.93 9.33
CA ALA A 265 -25.52 55.91 8.51
C ALA A 265 -24.81 56.06 7.15
N ARG A 266 -25.44 56.38 6.01
CA ARG A 266 -26.87 56.38 5.61
C ARG A 266 -26.96 56.72 4.11
N ARG A 267 -27.68 55.88 3.34
CA ARG A 267 -28.47 56.16 2.11
C ARG A 267 -28.07 57.36 1.22
N LYS A 268 -27.83 57.07 -0.08
CA LYS A 268 -28.67 57.44 -1.24
C LYS A 268 -28.09 56.73 -2.49
N ARG A 269 -28.86 55.99 -3.30
CA ARG A 269 -29.85 56.44 -4.31
C ARG A 269 -29.25 57.45 -5.31
N SER A 270 -28.90 56.95 -6.49
CA SER A 270 -29.76 57.08 -7.69
C SER A 270 -29.94 55.69 -8.30
#